data_AF-A0A815IXF3-F1
#
_entry.id   AF-A0A815IXF3-F1
#
_cell.length_a   1.000
_cell.length_b   1.000
_cell.length_c   1.000
_cell.angle_alpha   90.00
_cell.angle_beta   90.00
_cell.angle_gamma   90.00
#
_symmetry.space_group_name_H-M   'P 1'
#
loop_
_entity.id
_entity.type
_entity.pdbx_description
1 polymer ?
#
loop_
_entity_poly.entity_id
_entity_poly.type
_entity_poly.pdbx_seq_one_letter_code
_entity_poly.pdbx_strand_id
1 'polypeptide(L)'
;MSSVVNWELFPIKSTLLDALKCLTSEQIQSISTYTFVHNQAVWKGFPDLFVWNPILKKCKFVEVKSHNDRLSYHQIVWLDKLVEFKIDCEVCKVSAIGSKKSLQRTSSTIELD
;
A
#
# COMPACT_ATOMS: atom_id res chain seq x y z
N MET A 1 18.80 -9.96 -18.99
CA MET A 1 17.93 -8.83 -18.60
C MET A 1 16.54 -9.39 -18.39
N SER A 2 16.00 -9.36 -17.17
CA SER A 2 14.60 -9.66 -16.92
C SER A 2 13.73 -8.52 -17.46
N SER A 3 12.59 -8.86 -18.06
CA SER A 3 11.57 -7.87 -18.45
C SER A 3 11.11 -7.06 -17.22
N VAL A 4 10.86 -5.76 -17.39
CA VAL A 4 10.21 -4.92 -16.37
C VAL A 4 8.72 -5.26 -16.18
N VAL A 5 8.14 -6.01 -17.12
CA VAL A 5 6.73 -6.39 -17.09
C VAL A 5 6.57 -7.74 -16.41
N ASN A 6 5.85 -7.74 -15.29
CA ASN A 6 5.33 -8.95 -14.67
C ASN A 6 3.93 -9.26 -15.22
N TRP A 7 3.82 -10.22 -16.12
CA TRP A 7 2.57 -10.60 -16.77
C TRP A 7 1.59 -11.35 -15.85
N GLU A 8 2.06 -11.90 -14.74
CA GLU A 8 1.25 -12.68 -13.80
C GLU A 8 0.56 -11.81 -12.73
N LEU A 9 0.94 -10.53 -12.62
CA LEU A 9 0.43 -9.64 -11.57
C LEU A 9 -1.07 -9.34 -11.73
N PHE A 10 -1.57 -9.33 -12.97
CA PHE A 10 -2.98 -9.06 -13.27
C PHE A 10 -3.59 -10.20 -14.09
N PRO A 11 -4.13 -11.24 -13.43
CA PRO A 11 -4.78 -12.36 -14.12
C PRO A 11 -5.97 -11.92 -15.00
N ILE A 12 -6.66 -10.85 -14.57
CA ILE A 12 -7.80 -10.28 -15.29
C ILE A 12 -7.40 -8.90 -15.82
N LYS A 13 -7.27 -8.78 -17.15
CA LYS A 13 -6.80 -7.56 -17.84
C LYS A 13 -7.62 -6.30 -17.54
N SER A 14 -8.96 -6.43 -17.40
CA SER A 14 -9.82 -5.28 -17.10
C SER A 14 -9.51 -4.65 -15.74
N THR A 15 -9.02 -5.44 -14.78
CA THR A 15 -8.62 -4.97 -13.45
C THR A 15 -7.53 -3.91 -13.54
N LEU A 16 -6.50 -4.15 -14.37
CA LEU A 16 -5.43 -3.19 -14.58
C LEU A 16 -5.96 -1.90 -15.23
N LEU A 17 -6.84 -2.02 -16.23
CA LEU A 17 -7.42 -0.84 -16.88
C LEU A 17 -8.26 0.00 -15.93
N ASP A 18 -9.06 -0.63 -15.07
CA ASP A 18 -9.87 0.09 -14.08
C ASP A 18 -9.01 0.78 -13.02
N ALA A 19 -7.91 0.14 -12.62
CA ALA A 19 -6.90 0.70 -11.74
C ALA A 19 -6.21 1.94 -12.38
N LEU A 20 -5.75 1.82 -13.63
CA LEU A 20 -5.08 2.90 -14.36
C LEU A 20 -6.02 4.08 -14.66
N LYS A 21 -7.32 3.84 -14.89
CA LYS A 21 -8.33 4.91 -15.06
C LYS A 21 -8.55 5.75 -13.81
N CYS A 22 -8.02 5.34 -12.65
CA CYS A 22 -8.07 6.13 -11.43
C CYS A 22 -6.86 7.08 -11.28
N LEU A 23 -5.91 7.03 -12.21
CA LEU A 23 -4.84 8.01 -12.37
C LEU A 23 -5.14 8.89 -13.59
N THR A 24 -4.68 10.13 -13.53
CA THR A 24 -4.67 11.04 -14.68
C THR A 24 -3.51 10.73 -15.62
N SER A 25 -3.59 11.19 -16.86
CA SER A 25 -2.50 11.12 -17.83
C SER A 25 -1.20 11.73 -17.30
N GLU A 26 -1.29 12.85 -16.62
CA GLU A 26 -0.18 13.64 -16.07
C GLU A 26 0.52 12.88 -14.94
N GLN A 27 -0.24 12.20 -14.09
CA GLN A 27 0.29 11.36 -13.01
C GLN A 27 1.02 10.13 -13.56
N ILE A 28 0.44 9.46 -14.55
CA ILE A 28 1.09 8.33 -15.24
C ILE A 28 2.39 8.80 -15.91
N GLN A 29 2.34 9.92 -16.64
CA GLN A 29 3.51 10.51 -17.27
C GLN A 29 4.60 10.84 -16.24
N SER A 30 4.24 11.42 -15.09
CA SER A 30 5.19 11.79 -14.04
C SER A 30 5.93 10.57 -13.49
N ILE A 31 5.20 9.49 -13.17
CA ILE A 31 5.80 8.22 -12.73
C ILE A 31 6.69 7.63 -13.83
N SER A 32 6.19 7.56 -15.07
CA SER A 32 6.93 6.99 -16.20
C SER A 32 8.21 7.77 -16.51
N THR A 33 8.16 9.10 -16.52
CA THR A 33 9.34 9.94 -16.76
C THR A 33 10.34 9.82 -15.62
N TYR A 34 9.89 9.88 -14.37
CA TYR A 34 10.79 9.73 -13.22
C TYR A 34 11.53 8.39 -13.24
N THR A 35 10.79 7.30 -13.51
CA THR A 35 11.34 5.94 -13.54
C THR A 35 12.26 5.70 -14.73
N PHE A 36 11.94 6.28 -15.89
CA PHE A 36 12.78 6.22 -17.08
C PHE A 36 14.14 6.92 -16.85
N VAL A 37 14.13 8.13 -16.28
CA VAL A 37 15.35 8.92 -16.03
C VAL A 37 16.27 8.26 -14.99
N HIS A 38 15.71 7.61 -13.97
CA HIS A 38 16.47 7.08 -12.83
C HIS A 38 16.72 5.57 -12.88
N ASN A 39 16.37 4.91 -13.99
CA ASN A 39 16.52 3.47 -14.25
C ASN A 39 15.73 2.54 -13.28
N GLN A 40 15.85 1.22 -13.46
CA GLN A 40 15.06 0.24 -12.68
C GLN A 40 15.35 0.26 -11.16
N ALA A 41 16.53 0.71 -10.72
CA ALA A 41 16.87 0.77 -9.31
C ALA A 41 15.98 1.76 -8.54
N VAL A 42 15.37 2.72 -9.24
CA VAL A 42 14.46 3.68 -8.62
C VAL A 42 13.21 3.01 -8.08
N TRP A 43 12.77 1.86 -8.61
CA TRP A 43 11.60 1.14 -8.07
C TRP A 43 11.81 0.59 -6.65
N LYS A 44 13.06 0.57 -6.15
CA LYS A 44 13.35 0.22 -4.77
C LYS A 44 12.62 1.17 -3.83
N GLY A 45 11.83 0.62 -2.91
CA GLY A 45 11.04 1.40 -1.96
C GLY A 45 9.76 2.00 -2.53
N PHE A 46 9.34 1.59 -3.73
CA PHE A 46 8.00 1.91 -4.22
C PHE A 46 6.93 1.32 -3.27
N PRO A 47 5.79 1.99 -3.04
CA PRO A 47 4.81 1.55 -2.04
C PRO A 47 4.28 0.13 -2.27
N ASP A 48 4.04 -0.59 -1.16
CA ASP A 48 3.59 -1.98 -1.17
C ASP A 48 2.26 -2.20 -1.91
N LEU A 49 1.31 -1.27 -1.74
CA LEU A 49 -0.04 -1.42 -2.25
C LEU A 49 -0.43 -0.25 -3.16
N PHE A 50 -1.21 -0.58 -4.18
CA PHE A 50 -2.02 0.37 -4.94
C PHE A 50 -3.48 -0.02 -4.78
N VAL A 51 -4.26 0.82 -4.10
CA VAL A 51 -5.69 0.62 -3.90
C VAL A 51 -6.48 1.64 -4.71
N TRP A 52 -7.62 1.23 -5.27
CA TRP A 52 -8.44 2.12 -6.09
C TRP A 52 -9.93 1.85 -5.94
N ASN A 53 -10.71 2.87 -6.24
CA ASN A 53 -12.16 2.81 -6.36
C ASN A 53 -12.55 3.31 -7.76
N PRO A 54 -12.98 2.41 -8.67
CA PRO A 54 -13.25 2.76 -10.06
C PRO A 54 -14.53 3.60 -10.24
N ILE A 55 -15.46 3.53 -9.28
CA ILE A 55 -16.71 4.32 -9.27
C ILE A 55 -16.40 5.76 -8.89
N LEU A 56 -15.62 5.96 -7.82
CA LEU A 56 -15.23 7.29 -7.35
C LEU A 56 -14.06 7.89 -8.13
N LYS A 57 -13.42 7.12 -9.02
CA LYS A 57 -12.20 7.51 -9.75
C LYS A 57 -11.09 8.00 -8.81
N LYS A 58 -10.90 7.29 -7.70
CA LYS A 58 -9.85 7.58 -6.72
C LYS A 58 -8.90 6.40 -6.61
N CYS A 59 -7.64 6.70 -6.39
CA CYS A 59 -6.63 5.72 -6.03
C CYS A 59 -5.75 6.25 -4.91
N LYS A 60 -5.01 5.34 -4.27
CA LYS A 60 -4.03 5.66 -3.26
C LYS A 60 -2.90 4.64 -3.29
N PHE A 61 -1.66 5.12 -3.18
CA PHE A 61 -0.51 4.27 -2.90
C PHE A 61 -0.31 4.14 -1.38
N VAL A 62 -0.14 2.92 -0.88
CA VAL A 62 -0.03 2.67 0.55
C VAL A 62 1.24 1.89 0.85
N GLU A 63 2.06 2.46 1.71
CA GLU A 63 3.22 1.79 2.29
C GLU A 63 2.82 1.19 3.64
N VAL A 64 2.92 -0.14 3.79
CA VAL A 64 2.45 -0.84 4.97
C VAL A 64 3.61 -1.06 5.93
N LYS A 65 3.43 -0.60 7.17
CA LYS A 65 4.44 -0.74 8.22
C LYS A 65 3.85 -1.39 9.45
N SER A 66 4.60 -2.31 10.05
CA SER A 66 4.30 -2.71 11.41
C SER A 66 4.42 -1.50 12.35
N HIS A 67 3.80 -1.57 13.52
CA HIS A 67 3.81 -0.50 14.51
C HIS A 67 5.21 0.08 14.75
N ASN A 68 6.21 -0.79 14.90
CA ASN A 68 7.60 -0.43 15.21
C ASN A 68 8.50 -0.25 13.98
N ASP A 69 8.05 -0.63 12.77
CA ASP A 69 8.86 -0.50 11.56
C ASP A 69 8.94 0.95 11.08
N ARG A 70 10.06 1.34 10.48
CA ARG A 70 10.26 2.69 9.95
C ARG A 70 10.32 2.66 8.44
N LEU A 71 10.04 3.81 7.83
CA LEU A 71 10.31 3.99 6.40
C LEU A 71 11.82 3.96 6.17
N SER A 72 12.24 3.23 5.15
CA SER A 72 13.59 3.38 4.60
C SER A 72 13.71 4.70 3.84
N TYR A 73 14.94 5.15 3.63
CA TYR A 73 15.21 6.36 2.84
C TYR A 73 14.54 6.32 1.45
N HIS A 74 14.63 5.18 0.74
CA HIS A 74 14.02 5.03 -0.58
C HIS A 74 12.49 5.13 -0.56
N GLN A 75 11.85 4.64 0.51
CA GLN A 75 10.39 4.73 0.68
C GLN A 75 9.95 6.17 0.94
N ILE A 76 10.72 6.92 1.75
CA ILE A 76 10.47 8.36 1.97
C ILE A 76 10.55 9.12 0.65
N VAL A 77 11.60 8.88 -0.16
CA VAL A 77 11.76 9.53 -1.47
C VAL A 77 10.56 9.26 -2.38
N TRP A 78 10.03 8.03 -2.40
CA TRP A 78 8.85 7.71 -3.20
C TRP A 78 7.58 8.39 -2.71
N LEU A 79 7.35 8.41 -1.40
CA LEU A 79 6.19 9.11 -0.83
C LEU A 79 6.25 10.61 -1.15
N ASP A 80 7.43 11.24 -0.99
CA ASP A 80 7.63 12.64 -1.37
C ASP A 80 7.37 12.88 -2.86
N LYS A 81 7.82 11.96 -3.73
CA LYS A 81 7.55 12.05 -5.18
C LYS A 81 6.08 11.86 -5.54
N LEU A 82 5.37 10.96 -4.87
CA LEU A 82 3.94 10.79 -5.09
C LEU A 82 3.16 12.05 -4.70
N VAL A 83 3.52 12.70 -3.59
CA VAL A 83 2.96 14.00 -3.19
C VAL A 83 3.29 15.08 -4.23
N GLU A 84 4.53 15.15 -4.71
CA GLU A 84 4.95 16.07 -5.79
C GLU A 84 4.13 15.86 -7.08
N PHE A 85 3.85 14.60 -7.42
CA PHE A 85 3.02 14.22 -8.57
C PHE A 85 1.52 14.39 -8.33
N LYS A 86 1.12 14.90 -7.15
CA LYS A 86 -0.27 15.09 -6.73
C LYS A 86 -1.05 13.77 -6.73
N ILE A 87 -0.41 12.68 -6.31
CA ILE A 87 -1.02 11.36 -6.15
C ILE A 87 -1.20 11.11 -4.65
N ASP A 88 -2.39 10.67 -4.27
CA ASP A 88 -2.68 10.34 -2.87
C ASP A 88 -1.83 9.15 -2.42
N CYS A 89 -1.18 9.29 -1.26
CA CYS A 89 -0.39 8.23 -0.66
C CYS A 89 -0.42 8.30 0.86
N GLU A 90 -0.26 7.15 1.53
CA GLU A 90 -0.20 7.10 2.98
C GLU A 90 0.71 5.97 3.50
N VAL A 91 1.06 6.09 4.79
CA VAL A 91 1.70 5.00 5.54
C VAL A 91 0.65 4.35 6.42
N CYS A 92 0.37 3.08 6.18
CA CYS A 92 -0.57 2.29 6.98
C CYS A 92 0.19 1.56 8.10
N LYS A 93 -0.05 1.99 9.34
CA LYS A 93 0.55 1.40 10.55
C LYS A 93 -0.31 0.29 11.12
N VAL A 94 0.16 -0.95 10.99
CA VAL A 94 -0.54 -2.14 11.51
C VAL A 94 -0.02 -2.50 12.89
N SER A 95 -0.93 -2.57 13.87
CA SER A 95 -0.63 -2.99 15.25
C SER A 95 -1.28 -4.34 15.52
N ALA A 96 -0.50 -5.28 16.06
CA ALA A 96 -1.04 -6.58 16.45
C ALA A 96 -1.88 -6.42 17.73
N ILE A 97 -3.16 -6.79 17.66
CA ILE A 97 -4.03 -6.89 18.82
C ILE A 97 -4.22 -8.37 19.10
N GLY A 98 -3.71 -8.86 20.24
CA GLY A 98 -3.79 -10.27 20.58
C GLY A 98 -5.24 -10.75 20.76
N SER A 99 -5.62 -11.84 20.10
CA SER A 99 -6.97 -12.41 20.18
C SER A 99 -7.19 -13.22 21.46
N LYS A 100 -7.21 -12.60 22.65
CA LYS A 100 -7.64 -13.32 23.86
C LYS A 100 -9.17 -13.44 23.87
N LYS A 101 -9.72 -14.60 23.48
CA LYS A 101 -11.05 -15.01 23.95
C LYS A 101 -10.95 -15.22 25.47
N SER A 102 -11.44 -14.26 26.25
CA SER A 102 -11.60 -14.43 27.70
C SER A 102 -12.72 -15.45 27.94
N LEU A 103 -12.35 -16.70 28.21
CA LEU A 103 -13.23 -17.59 28.97
C LEU A 103 -13.15 -17.12 30.43
N GLN A 104 -14.11 -16.32 30.86
CA GLN A 104 -14.28 -16.03 32.27
C GLN A 104 -14.62 -17.35 32.97
N ARG A 105 -13.67 -17.90 33.74
CA ARG A 105 -13.96 -18.93 34.73
C ARG A 105 -14.71 -18.23 35.87
N THR A 106 -16.04 -18.32 35.86
CA THR A 106 -16.85 -18.06 37.04
C THR A 106 -16.51 -19.12 38.09
N SER A 107 -15.64 -18.77 39.04
CA SER A 107 -15.58 -19.47 40.33
C SER A 107 -16.66 -18.87 41.21
N SER A 108 -17.82 -19.51 41.24
CA SER A 108 -18.82 -19.28 42.28
C SER A 108 -18.29 -19.87 43.58
N THR A 109 -17.83 -19.04 44.50
CA THR A 109 -17.73 -19.43 45.91
C THR A 109 -19.11 -19.22 46.52
N ILE A 110 -19.79 -20.31 46.84
CA ILE A 110 -20.99 -20.29 47.68
C ILE A 110 -20.49 -20.17 49.12
N GLU A 111 -20.74 -19.05 49.78
CA GLU A 111 -20.72 -18.97 51.25
C GLU A 111 -22.02 -19.61 51.76
N LEU A 112 -21.88 -20.58 52.67
CA LEU A 112 -22.97 -21.14 53.46
C LEU A 112 -22.97 -20.44 54.81
N ASP A 113 -24.13 -19.93 55.22
CA ASP A 113 -24.43 -19.51 56.59
C ASP A 113 -24.24 -20.66 57.60
#